data_AF-A0AAI8C8Q3-F1
#
_entry.id   AF-A0AAI8C8Q3-F1
#
_cell.length_a   1.000
_cell.length_b   1.000
_cell.length_c   1.000
_cell.angle_alpha   90.00
_cell.angle_beta   90.00
_cell.angle_gamma   90.00
#
_symmetry.space_group_name_H-M   'P 1'
#
loop_
_entity.id
_entity.type
_entity.pdbx_description
1 polymer ?
#
loop_
_entity_poly.entity_id
_entity_poly.type
_entity_poly.pdbx_seq_one_letter_code
_entity_poly.pdbx_strand_id
1 'polypeptide(L)'
;MMNKKEIVIETLPMSNVRIGFHQDFSTYHLWNWIKWKKEGVGVPPIIIGSDDTGIFATNIYNEYANVYLMLIQYYNLSHTEAMNVLEEFKRNGDVYRFKGDRMNGA
;
A
#
# COMPACT_ATOMS: atom_id res chain seq x y z
N MET A 1 1.82 10.85 -14.90
CA MET A 1 1.01 12.05 -14.61
C MET A 1 0.76 12.23 -13.11
N MET A 2 0.27 11.20 -12.40
CA MET A 2 0.05 11.25 -10.93
C MET A 2 1.34 11.40 -10.10
N ASN A 3 2.39 10.63 -10.42
CA ASN A 3 3.69 10.71 -9.74
C ASN A 3 4.29 12.13 -9.75
N LYS A 4 4.14 12.88 -10.86
CA LYS A 4 4.63 14.26 -11.00
C LYS A 4 3.79 15.31 -10.25
N LYS A 5 2.56 14.95 -9.88
CA LYS A 5 1.60 15.84 -9.19
C LYS A 5 1.53 15.54 -7.69
N GLU A 6 2.39 14.65 -7.19
CA GLU A 6 2.41 14.22 -5.80
C GLU A 6 1.03 13.73 -5.31
N ILE A 7 0.30 13.06 -6.21
CA ILE A 7 -0.98 12.42 -5.87
C ILE A 7 -0.68 11.02 -5.36
N VAL A 8 -1.04 10.74 -4.11
CA VAL A 8 -0.90 9.42 -3.48
C VAL A 8 -1.98 8.45 -3.97
N ILE A 9 -1.62 7.17 -4.10
CA ILE A 9 -2.57 6.08 -4.30
C ILE A 9 -2.74 5.34 -2.97
N GLU A 10 -3.99 5.22 -2.53
CA GLU A 10 -4.37 4.30 -1.46
C GLU A 10 -4.71 2.93 -2.07
N THR A 11 -3.95 1.91 -1.65
CA THR A 11 -4.16 0.54 -2.08
C THR A 11 -4.85 -0.23 -0.96
N LEU A 12 -5.82 -1.08 -1.31
CA LEU A 12 -6.71 -1.76 -0.37
C LEU A 12 -6.55 -3.28 -0.54
N PRO A 13 -5.56 -3.92 0.11
CA PRO A 13 -5.10 -5.24 -0.29
C PRO A 13 -6.18 -6.33 -0.20
N MET A 14 -6.83 -6.49 0.96
CA MET A 14 -7.89 -7.49 1.12
C MET A 14 -9.09 -7.22 0.22
N SER A 15 -9.56 -5.98 0.10
CA SER A 15 -10.73 -5.70 -0.75
C SER A 15 -10.40 -5.93 -2.22
N ASN A 16 -9.26 -5.44 -2.72
CA ASN A 16 -8.82 -5.67 -4.09
C ASN A 16 -8.68 -7.15 -4.43
N VAL A 17 -8.19 -7.98 -3.51
CA VAL A 17 -8.08 -9.43 -3.73
C VAL A 17 -9.44 -10.12 -3.65
N ARG A 18 -10.32 -9.70 -2.73
CA ARG A 18 -11.62 -10.36 -2.50
C ARG A 18 -12.68 -10.05 -3.54
N ILE A 19 -12.73 -8.80 -4.03
CA ILE A 19 -13.78 -8.34 -4.94
C ILE A 19 -13.24 -7.84 -6.29
N GLY A 20 -11.93 -7.71 -6.43
CA GLY A 20 -11.29 -7.32 -7.69
C GLY A 20 -11.00 -8.51 -8.62
N PHE A 21 -10.20 -8.25 -9.64
CA PHE A 21 -9.85 -9.23 -10.68
C PHE A 21 -8.67 -10.14 -10.31
N HIS A 22 -8.25 -10.13 -9.03
CA HIS A 22 -7.11 -10.89 -8.56
C HIS A 22 -7.56 -12.27 -8.06
N GLN A 23 -6.82 -13.31 -8.41
CA GLN A 23 -7.12 -14.67 -7.90
C GLN A 23 -6.69 -14.79 -6.43
N ASP A 24 -5.49 -14.28 -6.15
CA ASP A 24 -4.91 -14.15 -4.82
C ASP A 24 -3.80 -13.08 -4.86
N PHE A 25 -3.06 -12.95 -3.76
CA PHE A 25 -1.96 -12.01 -3.61
C PHE A 25 -0.80 -12.21 -4.61
N SER A 26 -0.63 -13.39 -5.21
CA SER A 26 0.38 -13.63 -6.26
C SER A 26 0.07 -12.87 -7.55
N THR A 27 -1.19 -12.50 -7.77
CA THR A 27 -1.63 -11.71 -8.94
C THR A 27 -1.83 -10.24 -8.61
N TYR A 28 -1.59 -9.82 -7.37
CA TYR A 28 -1.91 -8.48 -6.89
C TYR A 28 -1.03 -7.40 -7.53
N HIS A 29 -1.66 -6.37 -8.11
CA HIS A 29 -0.98 -5.38 -8.94
C HIS A 29 0.05 -4.51 -8.19
N LEU A 30 -0.02 -4.47 -6.86
CA LEU A 30 0.93 -3.75 -6.01
C LEU A 30 2.39 -4.15 -6.28
N TRP A 31 2.64 -5.42 -6.61
CA TRP A 31 3.98 -5.87 -6.96
C TRP A 31 4.54 -5.14 -8.19
N ASN A 32 3.74 -4.96 -9.23
CA ASN A 32 4.18 -4.27 -10.44
C ASN A 32 4.63 -2.84 -10.12
N TRP A 33 3.89 -2.14 -9.25
CA TRP A 33 4.26 -0.80 -8.81
C TRP A 33 5.57 -0.78 -8.02
N ILE A 34 5.77 -1.74 -7.10
CA ILE A 34 7.03 -1.87 -6.35
C ILE A 34 8.19 -2.15 -7.30
N LYS A 35 8.04 -3.09 -8.23
CA LYS A 35 9.04 -3.47 -9.22
C LYS A 35 9.39 -2.29 -10.13
N TRP A 36 8.39 -1.64 -10.72
CA TRP A 36 8.59 -0.48 -11.59
C TRP A 36 9.30 0.66 -10.88
N LYS A 37 8.97 0.90 -9.61
CA LYS A 37 9.69 1.90 -8.82
C LYS A 37 11.18 1.54 -8.65
N LYS A 38 11.51 0.27 -8.37
CA LYS A 38 12.91 -0.20 -8.31
C LYS A 38 13.63 -0.06 -9.66
N GLU A 39 12.90 -0.18 -10.76
CA GLU A 39 13.41 0.01 -12.13
C GLU A 39 13.53 1.49 -12.55
N GLY A 40 13.23 2.44 -11.65
CA GLY A 40 13.32 3.88 -11.91
C GLY A 40 12.11 4.46 -12.66
N VAL A 41 11.04 3.69 -12.83
CA VAL A 41 9.78 4.19 -13.40
C VAL A 41 9.07 5.07 -12.38
N GLY A 42 8.53 6.20 -12.84
CA GLY A 42 7.80 7.15 -12.00
C GLY A 42 6.45 6.60 -11.52
N VAL A 43 6.45 5.91 -10.38
CA VAL A 43 5.26 5.38 -9.69
C VAL A 43 4.80 6.39 -8.63
N PRO A 44 3.48 6.70 -8.53
CA PRO A 44 3.00 7.57 -7.47
C PRO A 44 3.33 7.04 -6.08
N PRO A 45 3.41 7.88 -5.04
CA PRO A 45 3.48 7.40 -3.67
C PRO A 45 2.30 6.47 -3.37
N ILE A 46 2.56 5.39 -2.64
CA ILE A 46 1.55 4.38 -2.29
C ILE A 46 1.41 4.34 -0.78
N ILE A 47 0.17 4.18 -0.31
CA ILE A 47 -0.20 3.90 1.09
C ILE A 47 -1.12 2.69 1.14
N ILE A 48 -1.16 1.99 2.29
CA ILE A 48 -2.08 0.87 2.54
C ILE A 48 -3.28 1.37 3.35
N GLY A 49 -4.48 1.04 2.88
CA GLY A 49 -5.75 1.20 3.60
C GLY A 49 -6.46 -0.13 3.79
N SER A 50 -7.43 -0.18 4.71
CA SER A 50 -8.19 -1.41 5.03
C SER A 50 -9.58 -1.48 4.42
N ASP A 51 -10.05 -0.42 3.78
CA ASP A 51 -11.39 -0.32 3.18
C ASP A 51 -12.52 -0.52 4.22
N ASP A 52 -13.16 -1.70 4.25
CA ASP A 52 -14.18 -2.08 5.21
C ASP A 52 -13.74 -3.30 6.05
N THR A 53 -13.30 -3.03 7.27
CA THR A 53 -12.80 -4.06 8.18
C THR A 53 -13.88 -5.06 8.64
N GLY A 54 -15.15 -4.64 8.62
CA GLY A 54 -16.28 -5.48 9.01
C GLY A 54 -16.63 -6.51 7.94
N ILE A 55 -16.69 -6.07 6.68
CA ILE A 55 -16.99 -6.94 5.53
C ILE A 55 -15.86 -7.94 5.29
N PHE A 56 -14.60 -7.49 5.34
CA PHE A 56 -13.45 -8.34 5.02
C PHE A 56 -12.84 -9.07 6.22
N ALA A 57 -13.42 -8.91 7.42
CA ALA A 57 -12.93 -9.49 8.67
C ALA A 57 -11.41 -9.28 8.86
N THR A 58 -10.98 -8.04 8.61
CA THR A 58 -9.56 -7.65 8.56
C THR A 58 -9.31 -6.41 9.43
N ASN A 59 -8.05 -5.99 9.53
CA ASN A 59 -7.65 -4.73 10.14
C ASN A 59 -6.37 -4.25 9.46
N ILE A 60 -5.93 -3.02 9.76
CA ILE A 60 -4.74 -2.45 9.12
C ILE A 60 -3.48 -3.30 9.32
N TYR A 61 -3.32 -3.95 10.49
CA TYR A 61 -2.18 -4.84 10.73
C TYR A 61 -2.21 -6.05 9.77
N ASN A 62 -3.38 -6.65 9.59
CA ASN A 62 -3.58 -7.76 8.66
C ASN A 62 -3.29 -7.34 7.21
N GLU A 63 -3.64 -6.12 6.79
CA GLU A 63 -3.30 -5.61 5.45
C GLU A 63 -1.79 -5.54 5.23
N TYR A 64 -1.04 -5.00 6.19
CA TYR A 64 0.43 -4.98 6.14
C TYR A 64 1.01 -6.39 6.17
N ALA A 65 0.46 -7.29 6.99
CA ALA A 65 0.89 -8.69 7.06
C ALA A 65 0.66 -9.41 5.73
N ASN A 66 -0.48 -9.22 5.08
CA ASN A 66 -0.76 -9.80 3.77
C ASN A 66 0.21 -9.31 2.69
N VAL A 67 0.51 -8.00 2.68
CA VAL A 67 1.51 -7.44 1.75
C VAL A 67 2.91 -8.00 2.07
N TYR A 68 3.29 -8.10 3.34
CA TYR A 68 4.56 -8.72 3.75
C TYR A 68 4.68 -10.15 3.25
N LEU A 69 3.67 -10.99 3.51
CA LEU A 69 3.66 -12.38 3.09
C LEU A 69 3.68 -12.50 1.57
N MET A 70 2.95 -11.64 0.85
CA MET A 70 3.00 -11.57 -0.60
C MET A 70 4.44 -11.35 -1.11
N LEU A 71 5.16 -10.37 -0.55
CA LEU A 71 6.51 -10.02 -0.98
C LEU A 71 7.50 -11.15 -0.74
N ILE A 72 7.40 -11.85 0.39
CA ILE A 72 8.31 -12.95 0.71
C ILE A 72 7.93 -14.23 -0.05
N GLN A 73 6.66 -14.62 -0.03
CA GLN A 73 6.23 -15.94 -0.50
C GLN A 73 6.07 -16.01 -2.02
N TYR A 74 5.59 -14.96 -2.67
CA TYR A 74 5.35 -14.97 -4.12
C TYR A 74 6.47 -14.30 -4.92
N TYR A 75 7.20 -13.38 -4.31
CA TYR A 75 8.20 -12.57 -5.00
C TYR A 75 9.63 -12.70 -4.44
N ASN A 76 9.83 -13.58 -3.45
CA ASN A 76 11.15 -13.94 -2.91
C ASN A 76 12.00 -12.75 -2.44
N LEU A 77 11.37 -11.67 -1.96
CA LEU A 77 12.11 -10.60 -1.32
C LEU A 77 12.67 -11.08 0.02
N SER A 78 13.86 -10.58 0.38
CA SER A 78 14.37 -10.75 1.73
C SER A 78 13.48 -10.03 2.75
N HIS A 79 13.53 -10.47 4.01
CA HIS A 79 12.83 -9.81 5.12
C HIS A 79 13.12 -8.29 5.14
N THR A 80 14.40 -7.92 5.03
CA THR A 80 14.83 -6.51 5.03
C THR A 80 14.23 -5.73 3.87
N GLU A 81 14.22 -6.29 2.66
CA GLU A 81 13.61 -5.62 1.50
C GLU A 81 12.11 -5.44 1.67
N ALA A 82 11.41 -6.46 2.18
CA ALA A 82 9.98 -6.39 2.44
C ALA A 82 9.67 -5.31 3.49
N MET A 83 10.42 -5.27 4.59
CA MET A 83 10.25 -4.26 5.63
C MET A 83 10.51 -2.84 5.11
N ASN A 84 11.54 -2.63 4.29
CA ASN A 84 11.80 -1.32 3.68
C ASN A 84 10.62 -0.82 2.83
N VAL A 85 9.96 -1.71 2.09
CA VAL A 85 8.76 -1.36 1.31
C VAL A 85 7.61 -0.95 2.24
N LEU A 86 7.36 -1.70 3.32
CA LEU A 86 6.29 -1.40 4.26
C LEU A 86 6.52 -0.11 5.04
N GLU A 87 7.76 0.14 5.47
CA GLU A 87 8.16 1.39 6.12
C GLU A 87 7.95 2.58 5.20
N GLU A 88 8.22 2.43 3.91
CA GLU A 88 7.95 3.47 2.92
C GLU A 88 6.45 3.77 2.82
N PHE A 89 5.59 2.75 2.71
CA PHE A 89 4.14 2.94 2.64
C PHE A 89 3.58 3.58 3.90
N LYS A 90 4.07 3.15 5.07
CA LYS A 90 3.73 3.78 6.35
C LYS A 90 4.13 5.26 6.36
N ARG A 91 5.37 5.56 5.99
CA ARG A 91 5.89 6.93 5.96
C ARG A 91 5.09 7.80 4.98
N ASN A 92 4.73 7.26 3.82
CA ASN A 92 3.86 7.95 2.87
C ASN A 92 2.49 8.26 3.53
N GLY A 93 1.91 7.32 4.29
CA GLY A 93 0.67 7.56 5.04
C GLY A 93 0.79 8.75 6.00
N ASP A 94 1.91 8.85 6.72
CA ASP A 94 2.17 9.95 7.66
C ASP A 94 2.37 11.30 6.94
N VAL A 95 2.98 11.30 5.75
CA VAL A 95 3.24 12.50 4.93
C VAL A 95 1.98 13.01 4.24
N TYR A 96 1.19 12.12 3.64
CA TYR A 96 0.04 12.45 2.79
C TYR A 96 -1.28 12.54 3.56
N ARG A 97 -1.29 12.26 4.86
CA ARG A 97 -2.48 12.44 5.69
C ARG A 97 -2.96 13.90 5.64
N PHE A 98 -4.25 14.10 5.38
CA PHE A 98 -4.87 15.40 5.57
C PHE A 98 -4.70 15.83 7.03
N LYS A 99 -3.92 16.89 7.25
CA LYS A 99 -3.87 17.55 8.54
C LYS A 99 -5.10 18.44 8.58
N GLY A 100 -5.97 18.26 9.57
CA GLY A 100 -6.93 19.31 9.89
C GLY A 100 -6.13 20.56 10.20
N ASP A 101 -6.46 21.68 9.56
CA ASP A 101 -6.08 22.96 10.12
C ASP A 101 -6.54 22.92 11.57
N ARG A 102 -5.62 23.08 12.52
CA ARG A 102 -6.06 23.58 13.81
C ARG A 102 -6.69 24.92 13.45
N MET A 103 -8.01 24.99 13.46
CA MET A 103 -8.68 26.26 13.58
C MET A 103 -8.08 26.90 14.84
N ASN A 104 -7.14 27.82 14.64
CA ASN A 104 -6.88 28.86 15.61
C ASN A 104 -8.16 29.69 15.62
N GLY A 105 -9.14 29.25 16.40
CA GLY A 105 -10.49 29.77 16.37
C GLY A 105 -11.10 29.71 17.76
N ALA A 106 -10.99 30.86 18.43
CA ALA A 106 -11.67 31.32 19.65
C ALA A 106 -11.27 30.68 20.99
#